data_AF-A0A1Y2E101-F1
#
_entry.id   AF-A0A1Y2E101-F1
#
_cell.length_a   1.000
_cell.length_b   1.000
_cell.length_c   1.000
_cell.angle_alpha   90.00
_cell.angle_beta   90.00
_cell.angle_gamma   90.00
#
_symmetry.space_group_name_H-M   'P 1'
#
loop_
_entity.id
_entity.type
_entity.pdbx_description
1 polymer ?
#
loop_
_entity_poly.entity_id
_entity_poly.type
_entity_poly.pdbx_seq_one_letter_code
_entity_poly.pdbx_strand_id
1 'polypeptide(L)' 'MQFSIIVAITLGAFAVASPVAPRDLSSCIADVTTTLNSCVSRCGTDSNCTRECDTNGTNAIQRCISDNPSG' A
#
# COMPACT_ATOMS: atom_id res chain seq x y z
N MET A 1 19.04 -33.72 9.72
CA MET A 1 17.79 -34.03 9.03
C MET A 1 17.06 -32.71 8.81
N GLN A 2 16.72 -32.38 7.54
CA GLN A 2 15.57 -31.59 7.03
C GLN A 2 15.16 -30.28 7.76
N PHE A 3 14.94 -29.12 7.13
CA PHE A 3 14.01 -28.83 6.02
C PHE A 3 14.45 -27.63 5.19
N SER A 4 14.45 -27.79 3.87
CA SER A 4 14.53 -26.71 2.88
C SER A 4 13.14 -26.11 2.67
N ILE A 5 12.99 -24.79 2.81
CA ILE A 5 11.83 -24.07 2.28
C ILE A 5 12.35 -23.23 1.11
N ILE A 6 12.14 -23.77 -0.10
CA ILE A 6 12.33 -23.04 -1.34
C ILE A 6 11.20 -22.01 -1.41
N VAL A 7 11.49 -20.76 -1.03
CA VAL A 7 10.59 -19.63 -1.29
C VAL A 7 10.68 -19.32 -2.78
N ALA A 8 9.87 -20.03 -3.56
CA ALA A 8 9.66 -19.77 -4.98
C ALA A 8 8.87 -18.47 -5.14
N ILE A 9 9.56 -17.32 -5.13
CA ILE A 9 8.98 -16.07 -5.64
C ILE A 9 9.01 -16.18 -7.16
N THR A 10 8.00 -16.84 -7.70
CA THR A 10 7.65 -16.77 -9.11
C THR A 10 7.20 -15.35 -9.41
N LEU A 11 8.15 -14.47 -9.72
CA LEU A 11 7.92 -13.20 -10.42
C LEU A 11 7.61 -13.53 -11.89
N GLY A 12 6.52 -14.27 -12.09
CA GLY A 12 5.98 -14.62 -13.39
C GLY A 12 4.86 -13.66 -13.74
N ALA A 13 5.11 -12.83 -14.76
CA ALA A 13 4.11 -12.23 -15.63
C ALA A 13 3.06 -11.32 -14.99
N PHE A 14 3.40 -10.04 -14.87
CA PHE A 14 2.42 -8.95 -15.10
C PHE A 14 3.00 -7.93 -16.07
N ALA A 15 3.37 -8.40 -17.26
CA ALA A 15 3.36 -7.56 -18.45
C ALA A 15 1.91 -7.49 -18.95
N VAL A 16 1.06 -6.75 -18.23
CA VAL A 16 -0.17 -6.22 -18.81
C VAL A 16 0.02 -4.71 -18.92
N ALA A 17 0.36 -4.28 -20.14
CA ALA A 17 0.09 -2.94 -20.60
C ALA A 17 -1.43 -2.71 -20.56
N SER A 18 -1.96 -2.52 -19.37
CA SER A 18 -3.23 -1.83 -19.22
C SER A 18 -2.90 -0.35 -19.33
N PRO A 19 -3.70 0.49 -19.99
CA PRO A 19 -3.67 1.90 -19.63
C PRO A 19 -3.77 1.90 -18.11
N VAL A 20 -2.81 2.52 -17.41
CA VAL A 20 -3.03 2.86 -16.01
C VAL A 20 -4.26 3.75 -16.08
N ALA A 21 -5.44 3.14 -15.94
CA ALA A 21 -6.67 3.87 -15.76
C ALA A 21 -6.31 4.91 -14.70
N PRO A 22 -6.64 6.20 -14.92
CA PRO A 22 -6.34 7.23 -13.94
C PRO A 22 -6.69 6.62 -12.59
N ARG A 23 -5.71 6.46 -11.67
CA ARG A 23 -6.01 5.80 -10.40
C ARG A 23 -7.04 6.71 -9.77
N ASP A 24 -8.31 6.34 -9.91
CA ASP A 24 -9.42 7.12 -9.39
C ASP A 24 -9.04 7.46 -7.97
N LEU A 25 -9.28 8.71 -7.58
CA LEU A 25 -8.93 9.18 -6.24
C LEU A 25 -9.36 8.15 -5.17
N SER A 26 -10.52 7.52 -5.39
CA SER A 26 -11.03 6.41 -4.59
C SER A 26 -10.12 5.16 -4.56
N SER A 27 -9.60 4.72 -5.71
CA SER A 27 -8.65 3.60 -5.77
C SER A 27 -7.32 3.92 -5.10
N CYS A 28 -6.83 5.16 -5.19
CA CYS A 28 -5.59 5.58 -4.53
C CYS A 28 -5.78 5.59 -3.00
N ILE A 29 -6.89 6.16 -2.51
CA ILE A 29 -7.23 6.17 -1.08
C ILE A 29 -7.42 4.74 -0.55
N ALA A 30 -8.05 3.84 -1.31
CA ALA A 30 -8.25 2.45 -0.91
C ALA A 30 -6.91 1.68 -0.75
N ASP A 31 -5.97 1.92 -1.65
CA ASP A 31 -4.62 1.33 -1.62
C ASP A 31 -3.82 1.82 -0.40
N VAL A 32 -3.85 3.14 -0.16
CA VAL A 32 -3.22 3.75 1.02
C VAL A 32 -3.86 3.22 2.31
N THR A 33 -5.19 3.13 2.36
CA THR A 33 -5.92 2.63 3.54
C THR A 33 -5.56 1.16 3.83
N THR A 34 -5.44 0.33 2.80
CA THR A 34 -5.02 -1.08 2.93
C THR A 34 -3.59 -1.18 3.48
N THR A 35 -2.70 -0.32 2.98
CA THR A 35 -1.32 -0.22 3.44
C THR A 35 -1.26 0.27 4.89
N LEU A 36 -2.06 1.26 5.25
CA LEU A 36 -2.16 1.83 6.59
C LEU A 36 -2.67 0.79 7.59
N ASN A 37 -3.70 0.02 7.23
CA ASN A 37 -4.22 -1.07 8.06
C ASN A 37 -3.17 -2.18 8.26
N SER A 38 -2.42 -2.52 7.22
CA SER A 38 -1.29 -3.47 7.33
C SER A 38 -0.16 -2.92 8.21
N CYS A 39 0.11 -1.62 8.13
CA CYS A 39 1.12 -0.92 8.93
C CYS A 39 0.73 -0.94 10.41
N VAL A 40 -0.49 -0.52 10.74
CA VAL A 40 -1.03 -0.52 12.11
C VAL A 40 -1.12 -1.94 12.67
N SER A 41 -1.57 -2.91 11.87
CA SER A 41 -1.61 -4.32 12.27
C SER A 41 -0.22 -4.88 12.59
N ARG A 42 0.85 -4.39 11.94
CA ARG A 42 2.24 -4.74 12.25
C ARG A 42 2.77 -4.00 13.47
N CYS A 43 2.31 -2.78 13.72
CA CYS A 43 2.67 -1.99 14.88
C CYS A 43 2.08 -2.53 16.20
N GLY A 44 0.94 -3.23 16.14
CA GLY A 44 0.30 -3.80 17.32
C GLY A 44 -0.11 -2.72 18.32
N THR A 45 0.53 -2.67 19.49
CA THR A 45 0.26 -1.69 20.56
C THR A 45 1.28 -0.55 20.62
N ASP A 46 2.21 -0.47 19.67
CA ASP A 46 3.21 0.61 19.65
C ASP A 46 2.57 1.92 19.13
N SER A 47 2.36 2.86 20.04
CA SER A 47 1.73 4.15 19.77
C SER A 47 2.55 5.03 18.83
N ASN A 48 3.89 4.91 18.85
CA ASN A 48 4.77 5.71 18.01
C ASN A 48 4.76 5.18 16.58
N CYS A 49 4.86 3.86 16.43
CA CYS A 49 4.73 3.17 15.15
C CYS A 49 3.37 3.46 14.50
N THR A 50 2.28 3.38 15.28
CA THR A 50 0.93 3.70 14.79
C THR A 50 0.84 5.16 14.30
N ARG A 51 1.45 6.10 15.03
CA ARG A 51 1.49 7.52 14.67
C ARG A 51 2.32 7.78 13.40
N GLU A 52 3.44 7.07 13.22
CA GLU A 52 4.23 7.16 11.99
C GLU A 52 3.49 6.57 10.78
N CYS A 53 2.77 5.45 10.96
CA CYS A 53 1.90 4.89 9.93
C CYS A 53 0.79 5.87 9.52
N ASP A 54 0.15 6.51 10.50
CA ASP A 54 -0.92 7.48 10.26
C ASP A 54 -0.40 8.76 9.57
N THR A 55 0.76 9.26 10.00
CA THR A 55 1.40 10.43 9.39
C THR A 55 1.83 10.15 7.93
N ASN A 56 2.41 8.99 7.66
CA ASN A 56 2.76 8.58 6.30
C ASN A 56 1.53 8.34 5.43
N GLY A 57 0.50 7.70 6.00
CA GLY A 57 -0.76 7.44 5.33
C GLY A 57 -1.49 8.72 4.93
N THR A 58 -1.57 9.70 5.84
CA THR A 58 -2.19 11.00 5.58
C THR A 58 -1.44 11.77 4.47
N ASN A 59 -0.10 11.76 4.49
CA ASN A 59 0.71 12.34 3.41
C ASN A 59 0.45 11.63 2.07
N ALA A 60 0.35 10.31 2.06
CA ALA A 60 0.06 9.54 0.86
C ALA A 60 -1.35 9.84 0.31
N ILE A 61 -2.36 9.99 1.17
CA ILE A 61 -3.71 10.43 0.77
C ILE A 61 -3.68 11.84 0.18
N GLN A 62 -2.96 12.78 0.80
CA GLN A 62 -2.81 14.12 0.24
C GLN A 62 -2.15 14.12 -1.14
N ARG A 63 -1.16 13.24 -1.37
CA ARG A 63 -0.58 13.05 -2.70
C ARG A 63 -1.62 12.51 -3.69
N CYS A 64 -2.39 11.49 -3.31
CA CYS A 64 -3.50 10.99 -4.13
C CYS A 64 -4.47 12.10 -4.57
N ILE A 65 -4.85 13.00 -3.66
CA ILE A 65 -5.73 14.15 -3.92
C ILE A 65 -5.03 15.19 -4.81
N SER A 66 -3.75 15.47 -4.55
CA SER A 66 -2.98 16.45 -5.32
C SER A 66 -2.72 15.99 -6.75
N ASP A 67 -2.53 14.68 -6.95
CA ASP A 67 -2.38 14.04 -8.25
C ASP A 67 -3.72 13.89 -9.00
N ASN A 68 -4.86 13.96 -8.29
CA ASN A 68 -6.22 13.91 -8.85
C ASN A 68 -7.09 15.09 -8.37
N PRO A 69 -6.76 16.34 -8.73
CA PRO A 69 -7.50 17.52 -8.26
C PRO A 69 -8.90 17.64 -8.89
N SER A 70 -9.19 16.87 -9.93
CA SER A 70 -10.42 16.86 -10.71
C SER A 70 -11.34 15.71 -10.24
N GLY A 71 -11.87 15.80 -9.03
CA GLY A 71 -12.99 14.95 -8.60
C GLY A 71 -14.28 15.27 -9.37
#